data_AF-Q5U801-F1
#
_entry.id   AF-Q5U801-F1
#
_cell.length_a   1.000
_cell.length_b   1.000
_cell.length_c   1.000
_cell.angle_alpha   90.00
_cell.angle_beta   90.00
_cell.angle_gamma   90.00
#
_symmetry.space_group_name_H-M   'P 1'
#
loop_
_entity.id
_entity.type
_entity.pdbx_description
1 polymer ?
#
loop_
_entity_poly.entity_id
_entity_poly.type
_entity_poly.pdbx_seq_one_letter_code
_entity_poly.pdbx_strand_id
1 'polypeptide(L)'
;NTAHELGHKPKPLEVFLAKVTLAPTFYGHFYTEHNRGHHVRAATPEDPASSRLGESFWAFLPRSVWFSAVSAWNLEREHLRKLGLPALHWKNAVLSAWMYSVVLWGAMIAWLGAAVIPFLIIQGIYGFSLLEVVNYIEHYG
;
A
#
# COMPACT_ATOMS: atom_id res chain seq x y z
N ASN A 1 3.26 7.18 -8.88
CA ASN A 1 2.72 7.26 -10.26
C ASN A 1 2.78 5.95 -11.02
N THR A 2 3.94 5.39 -11.39
CA THR A 2 3.98 4.12 -12.17
C THR A 2 3.22 2.96 -11.51
N ALA A 3 3.37 2.76 -10.20
CA ALA A 3 2.63 1.73 -9.46
C ALA A 3 1.11 1.95 -9.48
N HIS A 4 0.68 3.21 -9.36
CA HIS A 4 -0.73 3.61 -9.37
C HIS A 4 -1.32 3.31 -10.75
N GLU A 5 -0.68 3.78 -11.83
CA GLU A 5 -1.16 3.57 -13.20
C GLU A 5 -1.20 2.10 -13.59
N LEU A 6 -0.19 1.31 -13.23
CA LEU A 6 -0.16 -0.13 -13.48
C LEU A 6 -1.20 -0.87 -12.63
N GLY A 7 -1.44 -0.40 -11.41
CA GLY A 7 -2.42 -0.99 -10.49
C GLY A 7 -3.86 -0.94 -11.00
N HIS A 8 -4.20 0.04 -11.84
CA HIS A 8 -5.53 0.14 -12.46
C HIS A 8 -5.75 -0.81 -13.62
N LYS A 9 -4.68 -1.41 -14.15
CA LYS A 9 -4.80 -2.24 -15.34
C LYS A 9 -4.99 -3.72 -14.96
N PRO A 10 -5.89 -4.45 -15.65
CA PRO A 10 -6.27 -5.80 -15.25
C PRO A 10 -5.28 -6.88 -15.69
N LYS A 11 -4.28 -6.58 -16.54
CA LYS A 11 -3.40 -7.62 -17.07
C LYS A 11 -2.49 -8.16 -15.97
N PRO A 12 -2.27 -9.48 -15.88
CA PRO A 12 -1.43 -10.08 -14.84
C PRO A 12 -0.03 -9.48 -14.74
N LEU A 13 0.59 -9.15 -15.88
CA LEU A 13 1.90 -8.50 -15.92
C LEU A 13 1.87 -7.10 -15.30
N GLU A 14 0.83 -6.31 -15.55
CA GLU A 14 0.71 -4.96 -15.04
C GLU A 14 0.47 -4.97 -13.53
N VAL A 15 -0.37 -5.89 -13.04
CA VAL A 15 -0.56 -6.12 -11.59
C VAL A 15 0.72 -6.60 -10.91
N PHE A 16 1.48 -7.49 -11.56
CA PHE A 16 2.78 -7.91 -11.07
C PHE A 16 3.75 -6.74 -10.97
N LEU A 17 3.88 -5.94 -12.03
CA LEU A 17 4.75 -4.77 -12.05
C LEU A 17 4.33 -3.73 -11.01
N ALA A 18 3.03 -3.51 -10.79
CA ALA A 18 2.53 -2.63 -9.73
C ALA A 18 3.05 -3.07 -8.35
N LYS A 19 2.93 -4.37 -8.03
CA LYS A 19 3.44 -4.93 -6.76
C LYS A 19 4.96 -4.81 -6.63
N VAL A 20 5.71 -5.07 -7.72
CA VAL A 20 7.17 -4.92 -7.73
C VAL A 20 7.58 -3.47 -7.51
N THR A 21 6.91 -2.51 -8.15
CA THR A 21 7.22 -1.08 -7.97
C THR A 21 6.88 -0.54 -6.59
N LEU A 22 5.98 -1.19 -5.83
CA LEU A 22 5.69 -0.88 -4.42
C LEU A 22 6.58 -1.64 -3.43
N ALA A 23 7.31 -2.66 -3.89
CA ALA A 23 8.14 -3.50 -3.03
C ALA A 23 9.26 -2.73 -2.29
N PRO A 24 9.95 -1.74 -2.91
CA PRO A 24 10.95 -0.95 -2.20
C PRO A 24 10.38 -0.25 -0.98
N THR A 25 9.18 0.32 -1.07
CA THR A 25 8.60 1.14 0.00
C THR A 25 7.84 0.35 1.06
N PHE A 26 7.73 -0.98 0.90
CA PHE A 26 6.89 -1.84 1.74
C PHE A 26 5.41 -1.43 1.75
N TYR A 27 4.97 -0.64 0.76
CA TYR A 27 3.64 -0.03 0.70
C TYR A 27 2.68 -0.79 -0.22
N GLY A 28 2.92 -2.09 -0.40
CA GLY A 28 2.17 -2.94 -1.34
C GLY A 28 0.66 -3.05 -1.08
N HIS A 29 0.22 -2.77 0.16
CA HIS A 29 -1.20 -2.75 0.51
C HIS A 29 -1.98 -1.62 -0.20
N PHE A 30 -1.28 -0.55 -0.62
CA PHE A 30 -1.84 0.55 -1.41
C PHE A 30 -2.58 0.05 -2.65
N TYR A 31 -2.06 -0.96 -3.36
CA TYR A 31 -2.74 -1.53 -4.53
C TYR A 31 -4.17 -1.99 -4.21
N THR A 32 -4.35 -2.67 -3.07
CA THR A 32 -5.67 -3.19 -2.69
C THR A 32 -6.55 -2.06 -2.19
N GLU A 33 -6.03 -1.22 -1.29
CA GLU A 33 -6.85 -0.16 -0.72
C GLU A 33 -7.24 0.89 -1.75
N HIS A 34 -6.29 1.34 -2.56
CA HIS A 34 -6.57 2.34 -3.60
C HIS A 34 -7.71 1.88 -4.50
N ASN A 35 -7.54 0.70 -5.11
CA ASN A 35 -8.44 0.20 -6.16
C ASN A 35 -9.80 -0.26 -5.66
N ARG A 36 -9.89 -0.79 -4.43
CA ARG A 36 -11.12 -1.43 -3.93
C ARG A 36 -11.70 -0.77 -2.69
N GLY A 37 -10.99 0.19 -2.13
CA GLY A 37 -11.41 0.95 -0.96
C GLY A 37 -11.59 2.41 -1.28
N HIS A 38 -10.48 3.13 -1.46
CA HIS A 38 -10.46 4.56 -1.69
C HIS A 38 -11.35 4.98 -2.86
N HIS A 39 -11.23 4.38 -4.05
CA HIS A 39 -12.13 4.71 -5.19
C HIS A 39 -13.62 4.52 -4.89
N VAL A 40 -13.96 3.61 -3.97
CA VAL A 40 -15.36 3.33 -3.60
C VAL A 40 -15.86 4.26 -2.51
N ARG A 41 -14.96 4.75 -1.64
CA ARG A 41 -15.29 5.53 -0.43
C ARG A 41 -14.70 6.94 -0.45
N ALA A 42 -14.20 7.41 -1.59
CA ALA A 42 -13.52 8.68 -1.71
C ALA A 42 -14.34 9.82 -1.10
N ALA A 43 -13.68 10.67 -0.32
CA ALA A 43 -14.28 11.77 0.44
C ALA A 43 -15.38 11.37 1.44
N THR A 44 -15.47 10.11 1.86
CA THR A 44 -16.32 9.68 3.00
C THR A 44 -15.49 9.51 4.28
N PRO A 45 -16.12 9.52 5.48
CA PRO A 45 -15.42 9.31 6.75
C PRO A 45 -14.65 7.98 6.85
N GLU A 46 -15.05 6.98 6.07
CA GLU A 46 -14.45 5.64 6.02
C GLU A 46 -13.24 5.54 5.09
N ASP A 47 -12.94 6.56 4.29
CA ASP A 47 -11.76 6.57 3.42
C ASP A 47 -10.53 7.09 4.19
N PRO A 48 -9.52 6.23 4.41
CA PRO A 48 -8.31 6.66 5.08
C PRO A 48 -7.47 7.64 4.25
N ALA A 49 -7.57 7.60 2.92
CA ALA A 49 -6.71 8.37 2.00
C ALA A 49 -7.23 9.77 1.68
N SER A 50 -8.47 10.11 2.08
CA SER A 50 -8.98 11.48 2.01
C SER A 50 -8.58 12.29 3.24
N SER A 51 -8.15 13.54 3.06
CA SER A 51 -7.87 14.43 4.19
C SER A 51 -9.17 14.97 4.78
N ARG A 52 -9.18 15.15 6.11
CA ARG A 52 -10.33 15.76 6.80
C ARG A 52 -10.20 17.28 6.73
N LEU A 53 -11.34 17.98 6.78
CA LEU A 53 -11.34 19.44 6.79
C LEU A 53 -10.46 19.98 7.94
N GLY A 54 -9.44 20.77 7.59
CA GLY A 54 -8.50 21.37 8.55
C GLY A 54 -7.45 20.40 9.10
N GLU A 55 -7.34 19.18 8.57
CA GLU A 55 -6.33 18.23 8.98
C GLU A 55 -4.96 18.60 8.39
N SER A 56 -3.96 18.77 9.24
CA SER A 56 -2.58 18.97 8.78
C SER A 56 -2.01 17.68 8.17
N PHE A 57 -1.09 17.80 7.21
CA PHE A 57 -0.40 16.65 6.61
C PHE A 57 0.21 15.71 7.67
N TRP A 58 0.76 16.27 8.75
CA TRP A 58 1.40 15.47 9.81
C TRP A 58 0.41 14.66 10.65
N ALA A 59 -0.85 15.09 10.74
CA ALA A 59 -1.93 14.31 11.34
C ALA A 59 -2.52 13.29 10.35
N PHE A 60 -2.64 13.69 9.08
CA PHE A 60 -3.10 12.85 7.98
C PHE A 60 -2.19 11.65 7.75
N LEU A 61 -0.87 11.86 7.60
CA LEU A 61 0.09 10.84 7.16
C LEU A 61 0.03 9.54 7.99
N PRO A 62 0.22 9.56 9.33
CA PRO A 62 0.17 8.33 10.12
C PRO A 62 -1.24 7.70 10.14
N ARG A 63 -2.29 8.52 10.08
CA ARG A 63 -3.68 8.05 10.01
C ARG A 63 -3.93 7.31 8.69
N SER A 64 -3.65 7.96 7.57
CA SER A 64 -3.83 7.40 6.23
C SER A 64 -3.06 6.10 6.08
N VAL A 65 -1.77 6.08 6.43
CA VAL A 65 -0.91 4.88 6.33
C VAL A 65 -1.47 3.71 7.14
N TRP A 66 -1.79 3.94 8.43
CA TRP A 66 -2.25 2.87 9.30
C TRP A 66 -3.62 2.33 8.88
N PHE A 67 -4.59 3.24 8.66
CA PHE A 67 -5.95 2.83 8.34
C PHE A 67 -6.08 2.31 6.90
N SER A 68 -5.23 2.72 5.97
CA SER A 68 -5.13 2.12 4.62
C SER A 68 -4.66 0.67 4.69
N ALA A 69 -3.66 0.36 5.52
CA ALA A 69 -3.22 -1.02 5.73
C ALA A 69 -4.32 -1.91 6.34
N VAL A 70 -5.03 -1.39 7.35
CA VAL A 70 -6.17 -2.08 7.98
C VAL A 70 -7.32 -2.28 7.00
N SER A 71 -7.66 -1.25 6.21
CA SER A 71 -8.70 -1.31 5.19
C SER A 71 -8.38 -2.36 4.12
N ALA A 72 -7.18 -2.31 3.54
CA ALA A 72 -6.71 -3.28 2.55
C ALA A 72 -6.81 -4.73 3.08
N TRP A 73 -6.39 -4.94 4.33
CA TRP A 73 -6.48 -6.26 4.97
C TRP A 73 -7.92 -6.75 5.10
N ASN A 74 -8.82 -5.89 5.56
CA ASN A 74 -10.23 -6.23 5.73
C ASN A 74 -10.92 -6.51 4.38
N LEU A 75 -10.60 -5.74 3.34
CA LEU A 75 -11.11 -5.95 1.98
C LEU A 75 -10.70 -7.31 1.39
N GLU A 76 -9.45 -7.73 1.62
CA GLU A 76 -8.97 -9.05 1.18
C GLU A 76 -9.51 -10.18 2.04
N ARG A 77 -9.59 -9.99 3.36
CA ARG A 77 -10.22 -10.96 4.26
C ARG A 77 -11.67 -11.24 3.85
N GLU A 78 -12.42 -10.19 3.51
CA GLU A 78 -13.80 -10.32 3.05
C GLU A 78 -13.90 -11.03 1.71
N HIS A 79 -13.02 -10.69 0.76
CA HIS A 79 -12.95 -11.36 -0.54
C HIS A 79 -12.67 -12.85 -0.40
N LEU A 80 -11.67 -13.23 0.41
CA LEU A 80 -11.32 -14.63 0.64
C LEU A 80 -12.42 -15.39 1.38
N ARG A 81 -13.10 -14.75 2.34
CA ARG A 81 -14.25 -15.32 3.03
C ARG A 81 -15.36 -15.71 2.05
N LYS A 82 -15.66 -14.85 1.07
CA LYS A 82 -16.64 -15.14 0.00
C LYS A 82 -16.22 -16.30 -0.91
N LEU A 83 -14.92 -16.60 -0.97
CA LEU A 83 -14.35 -17.75 -1.70
C LEU A 83 -14.20 -19.00 -0.82
N GLY A 84 -14.61 -18.96 0.45
CA GLY A 84 -14.43 -20.08 1.39
C GLY A 84 -12.96 -20.31 1.81
N LEU A 85 -12.10 -19.30 1.68
CA LEU A 85 -10.66 -19.38 1.98
C LEU A 85 -10.30 -18.62 3.26
N PRO A 86 -9.27 -19.06 4.01
CA PRO A 86 -8.78 -18.34 5.18
C PRO A 86 -8.08 -17.03 4.80
N ALA A 87 -8.05 -16.05 5.71
CA ALA A 87 -7.42 -14.74 5.47
C ALA A 87 -5.93 -14.83 5.12
N LEU A 88 -5.22 -15.82 5.66
CA LEU A 88 -3.79 -16.07 5.44
C LEU A 88 -3.48 -16.89 4.18
N HIS A 89 -4.45 -17.05 3.27
CA HIS A 89 -4.25 -17.80 2.04
C HIS A 89 -3.33 -17.04 1.06
N TRP A 90 -2.54 -17.76 0.26
CA TRP A 90 -1.62 -17.18 -0.75
C TRP A 90 -2.32 -16.34 -1.83
N LYS A 91 -3.64 -16.47 -1.96
CA LYS A 91 -4.48 -15.65 -2.84
C LYS A 91 -4.73 -14.24 -2.29
N ASN A 92 -4.39 -13.97 -1.04
CA ASN A 92 -4.47 -12.64 -0.44
C ASN A 92 -3.49 -11.69 -1.16
N ALA A 93 -4.03 -10.70 -1.86
CA ALA A 93 -3.25 -9.74 -2.63
C ALA A 93 -2.32 -8.89 -1.75
N VAL A 94 -2.71 -8.57 -0.52
CA VAL A 94 -1.87 -7.83 0.44
C VAL A 94 -0.69 -8.67 0.89
N LEU A 95 -0.91 -9.93 1.27
CA LEU A 95 0.18 -10.84 1.64
C LEU A 95 1.14 -11.06 0.48
N SER A 96 0.60 -11.27 -0.72
CA SER A 96 1.40 -11.38 -1.94
C SER A 96 2.26 -10.12 -2.16
N ALA A 97 1.70 -8.92 -2.01
CA ALA A 97 2.42 -7.66 -2.19
C ALA A 97 3.53 -7.46 -1.13
N TRP A 98 3.26 -7.77 0.13
CA TRP A 98 4.27 -7.72 1.19
C TRP A 98 5.37 -8.76 1.00
N MET A 99 5.06 -9.93 0.45
CA MET A 99 6.08 -10.93 0.14
C MET A 99 7.10 -10.42 -0.88
N TYR A 100 6.69 -9.68 -1.90
CA TYR A 100 7.64 -9.03 -2.82
C TYR A 100 8.58 -8.07 -2.08
N SER A 101 8.05 -7.33 -1.10
CA SER A 101 8.83 -6.41 -0.28
C SER A 101 9.83 -7.16 0.61
N VAL A 102 9.40 -8.24 1.26
CA VAL A 102 10.25 -9.11 2.09
C VAL A 102 11.38 -9.74 1.26
N VAL A 103 11.08 -10.26 0.07
CA VAL A 103 12.09 -10.85 -0.81
C VAL A 103 13.11 -9.81 -1.26
N LEU A 104 12.65 -8.63 -1.68
CA LEU A 104 13.54 -7.53 -2.10
C LEU A 104 14.43 -7.07 -0.94
N TRP A 105 13.85 -6.77 0.22
CA TRP A 105 14.59 -6.32 1.39
C TRP A 105 15.55 -7.40 1.89
N GLY A 106 15.11 -8.66 1.93
CA GLY A 106 15.94 -9.81 2.29
C GLY A 106 17.13 -9.97 1.35
N ALA A 107 16.94 -9.80 0.04
CA ALA A 107 18.03 -9.83 -0.94
C ALA A 107 19.03 -8.67 -0.73
N MET A 108 18.53 -7.45 -0.48
CA MET A 108 19.39 -6.29 -0.20
C MET A 108 20.20 -6.46 1.08
N ILE A 109 19.58 -6.98 2.15
CA ILE A 109 20.26 -7.24 3.43
C ILE A 109 21.27 -8.38 3.29
N ALA A 110 20.94 -9.45 2.57
CA ALA A 110 21.86 -10.56 2.31
C ALA A 110 23.08 -10.10 1.49
N TRP A 111 22.88 -9.18 0.56
CA TRP A 111 23.95 -8.68 -0.31
C TRP A 111 24.83 -7.61 0.35
N LEU A 112 24.23 -6.61 1.01
CA LEU A 112 24.93 -5.44 1.55
C LEU A 112 25.16 -5.50 3.07
N GLY A 113 24.64 -6.54 3.73
CA GLY A 113 24.69 -6.73 5.17
C GLY A 113 23.65 -5.90 5.93
N ALA A 114 23.60 -6.10 7.25
CA ALA A 114 22.62 -5.45 8.13
C ALA A 114 22.76 -3.91 8.18
N ALA A 115 23.90 -3.36 7.77
CA ALA A 115 24.13 -1.91 7.71
C ALA A 115 23.17 -1.18 6.76
N VAL A 116 22.56 -1.87 5.78
CA VAL A 116 21.60 -1.27 4.86
C VAL A 116 20.21 -1.06 5.48
N ILE A 117 19.90 -1.73 6.60
CA ILE A 117 18.55 -1.71 7.20
C ILE A 117 18.04 -0.29 7.48
N PRO A 118 18.81 0.62 8.13
CA PRO A 118 18.37 1.98 8.35
C PRO A 118 18.06 2.72 7.03
N PHE A 119 18.86 2.50 5.98
CA PHE A 119 18.64 3.10 4.67
C PHE A 119 17.36 2.58 4.03
N LEU A 120 17.08 1.27 4.11
CA LEU A 120 15.84 0.67 3.62
C LEU A 120 14.60 1.21 4.35
N ILE A 121 14.69 1.41 5.66
CA ILE A 121 13.60 2.01 6.45
C ILE A 121 13.38 3.47 6.04
N ILE A 122 14.44 4.28 6.00
CA ILE A 122 14.34 5.70 5.67
C ILE A 122 13.80 5.89 4.24
N GLN A 123 14.32 5.17 3.25
CA GLN A 123 13.80 5.26 1.87
C GLN A 123 12.37 4.77 1.77
N GLY A 124 11.99 3.76 2.56
CA GLY A 124 10.63 3.23 2.54
C GLY A 124 9.64 4.27 3.06
N ILE A 125 9.95 4.89 4.20
CA ILE A 125 9.18 5.98 4.79
C ILE A 125 9.09 7.16 3.85
N TYR A 126 10.21 7.61 3.31
CA TYR A 126 10.24 8.73 2.37
C TYR A 126 9.40 8.41 1.12
N GLY A 127 9.57 7.21 0.56
CA GLY A 127 8.89 6.76 -0.65
C GLY A 127 7.36 6.70 -0.50
N PHE A 128 6.83 6.05 0.55
CA PHE A 128 5.37 6.05 0.74
C PHE A 128 4.84 7.43 1.16
N SER A 129 5.63 8.24 1.88
CA SER A 129 5.20 9.60 2.25
C SER A 129 4.97 10.45 1.01
N LEU A 130 5.76 10.27 -0.05
CA LEU A 130 5.52 10.96 -1.34
C LEU A 130 4.21 10.52 -1.99
N LEU A 131 3.81 9.25 -1.89
CA LEU A 131 2.48 8.81 -2.35
C LEU A 131 1.36 9.47 -1.52
N GLU A 132 1.53 9.52 -0.21
CA GLU A 132 0.54 10.13 0.69
C GLU A 132 0.44 11.65 0.54
N VAL A 133 1.53 12.34 0.16
CA VAL A 133 1.46 13.77 -0.21
C VAL A 133 0.53 13.97 -1.41
N VAL A 134 0.58 13.08 -2.40
CA VAL A 134 -0.35 13.15 -3.53
C VAL A 134 -1.79 12.92 -3.07
N ASN A 135 -2.04 11.89 -2.25
CA ASN A 135 -3.37 11.65 -1.69
C ASN A 135 -3.90 12.86 -0.90
N TYR A 136 -3.06 13.48 -0.07
CA TYR A 136 -3.40 14.66 0.72
C TYR A 136 -3.86 15.80 -0.21
N ILE A 137 -2.99 16.21 -1.13
CA ILE A 137 -3.25 17.33 -2.04
C ILE A 137 -4.46 17.08 -2.97
N GLU A 138 -4.63 15.85 -3.48
CA GLU A 138 -5.72 15.51 -4.39
C GLU A 138 -7.09 15.43 -3.68
N HIS A 139 -7.13 15.22 -2.36
CA HIS A 139 -8.37 14.97 -1.61
C HIS A 139 -8.68 16.04 -0.56
N TYR A 140 -8.56 17.31 -0.96
CA TYR A 140 -9.02 18.51 -0.24
C TYR A 140 -8.16 18.98 0.95
N GLY A 141 -6.87 18.75 0.87
CA GLY A 141 -5.87 19.45 1.68
C GLY A 141 -4.63 18.63 1.71
#